data_AF-A0A954UU20-F1
#
_entry.id   AF-A0A954UU20-F1
#
_cell.length_a   1.000
_cell.length_b   1.000
_cell.length_c   1.000
_cell.angle_alpha   90.00
_cell.angle_beta   90.00
_cell.angle_gamma   90.00
#
_symmetry.space_group_name_H-M   'P 1'
#
loop_
_entity.id
_entity.type
_entity.pdbx_description
1 polymer ?
#
loop_
_entity_poly.entity_id
_entity_poly.type
_entity_poly.pdbx_seq_one_letter_code
_entity_poly.pdbx_strand_id
1 'polypeptide(L)'
;MTSTLLLGIDIGWSEKKRSSAVAAIDPLNVISWPDRAVTYDRAISCSCFRFSEVIKFLASVQTATANYEQIVAVFDGPLGPYQRPRENRYVDGAFRRGEFNRRMQPVDVSTDDGQVYVSATYDAITALVPDFTPWMGDPLDQRVVIAETNPTVGLALMNRKYPPEQLPSRSRPLVPPSSGRSPKPIRAKSDFYWKTGGAFRCSQALGSESVRTETDHERVAGLYCLTVAASIAYGRFCVCGDATDGVYVFPAEIHPDWCQDIEGVGVVAGQLLRAEGGEDPTDFSLWTRATTASSRTPTREATVNPEREDEVEVELACKGDVDYLLLKDNGGVWEAHNDWLVGMEEPVVAVSRITGERLQLTRAERDGQWRCQPSTKSIAADHGVDVPHLSAKKCVSIPIDLVD
;
A
#
# COMPACT_ATOMS: atom_id res chain seq x y z
N MET A 1 -28.99 -14.16 10.55
CA MET A 1 -28.01 -13.43 9.74
C MET A 1 -27.55 -14.42 8.68
N THR A 2 -27.64 -14.06 7.41
CA THR A 2 -27.08 -14.85 6.32
C THR A 2 -25.59 -15.07 6.58
N SER A 3 -25.07 -16.28 6.32
CA SER A 3 -23.64 -16.55 6.51
C SER A 3 -22.84 -15.98 5.35
N THR A 4 -22.54 -14.68 5.43
CA THR A 4 -21.73 -13.98 4.42
C THR A 4 -20.26 -13.95 4.85
N LEU A 5 -19.38 -14.49 4.01
CA LEU A 5 -17.92 -14.32 4.16
C LEU A 5 -17.51 -13.01 3.47
N LEU A 6 -16.81 -12.13 4.18
CA LEU A 6 -16.26 -10.91 3.62
C LEU A 6 -14.74 -11.00 3.57
N LEU A 7 -14.15 -10.68 2.42
CA LEU A 7 -12.71 -10.71 2.18
C LEU A 7 -12.24 -9.38 1.59
N GLY A 8 -11.19 -8.83 2.19
CA GLY A 8 -10.41 -7.73 1.66
C GLY A 8 -9.01 -8.20 1.32
N ILE A 9 -8.58 -8.01 0.09
CA ILE A 9 -7.34 -8.59 -0.42
C ILE A 9 -6.53 -7.47 -1.06
N ASP A 10 -5.34 -7.24 -0.52
CA ASP A 10 -4.30 -6.43 -1.14
C ASP A 10 -3.29 -7.35 -1.82
N ILE A 11 -2.94 -7.04 -3.07
CA ILE A 11 -2.13 -7.90 -3.92
C ILE A 11 -0.79 -7.23 -4.23
N GLY A 12 0.27 -7.90 -3.78
CA GLY A 12 1.63 -7.69 -4.27
C GLY A 12 2.32 -9.02 -4.57
N TRP A 13 3.23 -9.00 -5.52
CA TRP A 13 3.81 -10.20 -6.15
C TRP A 13 5.23 -10.52 -5.66
N SER A 14 5.64 -10.02 -4.48
CA SER A 14 6.96 -10.32 -3.94
C SER A 14 7.01 -11.72 -3.34
N GLU A 15 8.04 -12.48 -3.70
CA GLU A 15 8.41 -13.73 -3.00
C GLU A 15 9.39 -13.48 -1.85
N LYS A 16 10.05 -12.31 -1.83
CA LYS A 16 11.00 -11.94 -0.77
C LYS A 16 10.26 -11.33 0.43
N LYS A 17 9.41 -10.33 0.15
CA LYS A 17 8.62 -9.57 1.14
C LYS A 17 7.19 -10.10 1.22
N ARG A 18 6.56 -9.94 2.39
CA ARG A 18 5.12 -10.20 2.55
C ARG A 18 4.34 -8.97 2.12
N SER A 19 4.17 -8.80 0.81
CA SER A 19 3.56 -7.62 0.18
C SER A 19 2.12 -7.86 -0.28
N SER A 20 1.45 -8.89 0.24
CA SER A 20 0.02 -9.12 0.04
C SER A 20 -0.63 -9.22 1.41
N ALA A 21 -1.83 -8.68 1.57
CA ALA A 21 -2.60 -8.84 2.80
C ALA A 21 -3.97 -9.45 2.49
N VAL A 22 -4.41 -10.36 3.35
CA VAL A 22 -5.79 -10.85 3.34
C VAL A 22 -6.41 -10.53 4.69
N ALA A 23 -7.51 -9.81 4.67
CA ALA A 23 -8.35 -9.51 5.81
C ALA A 23 -9.74 -10.16 5.61
N ALA A 24 -10.35 -10.68 6.68
CA ALA A 24 -11.68 -11.27 6.59
C ALA A 24 -12.57 -10.95 7.79
N ILE A 25 -13.87 -10.92 7.54
CA ILE A 25 -14.91 -11.18 8.55
C ILE A 25 -15.43 -12.59 8.28
N ASP A 26 -15.08 -13.52 9.16
CA ASP A 26 -15.47 -14.93 9.10
C ASP A 26 -16.44 -15.23 10.25
N PRO A 27 -17.77 -15.13 10.03
CA PRO A 27 -18.75 -15.40 11.09
C PRO A 27 -18.84 -16.88 11.51
N LEU A 28 -18.31 -17.81 10.72
CA LEU A 28 -18.39 -19.25 10.99
C LEU A 28 -17.10 -19.80 11.62
N ASN A 29 -16.04 -19.00 11.67
CA ASN A 29 -14.69 -19.33 12.11
C ASN A 29 -14.14 -20.61 11.45
N VAL A 30 -14.31 -20.71 10.13
CA VAL A 30 -13.86 -21.88 9.34
C VAL A 30 -12.53 -21.64 8.62
N ILE A 31 -12.07 -20.40 8.51
CA ILE A 31 -10.77 -20.07 7.94
C ILE A 31 -9.67 -20.33 8.97
N SER A 32 -8.75 -21.22 8.60
CA SER A 32 -7.53 -21.50 9.38
C SER A 32 -6.47 -20.46 9.09
N TRP A 33 -6.30 -19.52 10.02
CA TRP A 33 -5.28 -18.47 9.91
C TRP A 33 -3.89 -18.96 10.35
N PRO A 34 -2.80 -18.42 9.76
CA PRO A 34 -1.46 -18.64 10.29
C PRO A 34 -1.28 -17.96 11.65
N ASP A 35 -0.38 -18.46 12.49
CA ASP A 35 -0.12 -17.95 13.86
C ASP A 35 0.24 -16.45 13.93
N ARG A 36 0.75 -15.90 12.82
CA ARG A 36 1.11 -14.48 12.69
C ARG A 36 -0.07 -13.56 12.38
N ALA A 37 -1.27 -14.10 12.17
CA ALA A 37 -2.44 -13.30 11.88
C ALA A 37 -2.77 -12.40 13.07
N VAL A 38 -3.18 -11.17 12.77
CA VAL A 38 -3.67 -10.22 13.74
C VAL A 38 -5.18 -10.31 13.76
N THR A 39 -5.74 -10.53 14.94
CA THR A 39 -7.19 -10.50 15.17
C THR A 39 -7.55 -9.15 15.79
N TYR A 40 -8.45 -8.43 15.14
CA TYR A 40 -9.08 -7.22 15.67
C TYR A 40 -10.40 -7.61 16.34
N ASP A 41 -11.04 -6.66 17.01
CA ASP A 41 -12.34 -6.92 17.67
C ASP A 41 -13.36 -7.45 16.64
N ARG A 42 -14.35 -8.24 17.12
CA ARG A 42 -15.49 -8.75 16.34
C ARG A 42 -15.15 -9.69 15.17
N ALA A 43 -14.20 -10.61 15.37
CA ALA A 43 -13.86 -11.68 14.41
C ALA A 43 -13.32 -11.18 13.07
N ILE A 44 -12.65 -10.01 13.07
CA ILE A 44 -11.85 -9.57 11.94
C ILE A 44 -10.44 -10.14 12.10
N SER A 45 -9.97 -10.88 11.13
CA SER A 45 -8.59 -11.39 11.09
C SER A 45 -7.88 -10.85 9.86
N CYS A 46 -6.60 -10.49 10.00
CA CYS A 46 -5.76 -10.06 8.88
C CYS A 46 -4.36 -10.64 8.99
N SER A 47 -3.77 -11.04 7.86
CA SER A 47 -2.39 -11.49 7.79
C SER A 47 -1.73 -11.03 6.49
N CYS A 48 -0.41 -10.84 6.55
CA CYS A 48 0.41 -10.57 5.37
C CYS A 48 1.08 -11.86 4.86
N PHE A 49 1.30 -11.92 3.56
CA PHE A 49 1.75 -13.09 2.82
C PHE A 49 2.75 -12.68 1.73
N ARG A 50 3.73 -13.55 1.47
CA ARG A 50 4.43 -13.57 0.18
C ARG A 50 3.46 -14.04 -0.90
N PHE A 51 3.76 -13.79 -2.16
CA PHE A 51 2.84 -14.11 -3.24
C PHE A 51 2.49 -15.61 -3.29
N SER A 52 3.47 -16.52 -3.31
CA SER A 52 3.19 -17.96 -3.25
C SER A 52 2.43 -18.41 -1.98
N GLU A 53 2.59 -17.70 -0.85
CA GLU A 53 1.85 -17.96 0.38
C GLU A 53 0.38 -17.52 0.25
N VAL A 54 0.11 -16.38 -0.39
CA VAL A 54 -1.26 -15.86 -0.55
C VAL A 54 -2.09 -16.77 -1.46
N ILE A 55 -1.50 -17.27 -2.55
CA ILE A 55 -2.14 -18.23 -3.45
C ILE A 55 -2.57 -19.50 -2.69
N LYS A 56 -1.66 -20.08 -1.89
CA LYS A 56 -1.95 -21.28 -1.08
C LYS A 56 -3.02 -21.00 -0.03
N PHE A 57 -2.96 -19.84 0.62
CA PHE A 57 -3.95 -19.44 1.61
C PHE A 57 -5.34 -19.29 0.98
N LEU A 58 -5.47 -18.58 -0.14
CA LEU A 58 -6.73 -18.39 -0.84
C LEU A 58 -7.32 -19.71 -1.37
N ALA A 59 -6.49 -20.63 -1.84
CA ALA A 59 -6.92 -21.98 -2.20
C ALA A 59 -7.47 -22.78 -0.99
N SER A 60 -6.91 -22.57 0.21
CA SER A 60 -7.49 -23.17 1.43
C SER A 60 -8.83 -22.52 1.79
N VAL A 61 -8.95 -21.19 1.61
CA VAL A 61 -10.20 -20.44 1.84
C VAL A 61 -11.28 -20.84 0.83
N GLN A 62 -10.93 -21.11 -0.44
CA GLN A 62 -11.85 -21.63 -1.46
C GLN A 62 -12.67 -22.82 -0.91
N THR A 63 -12.02 -23.76 -0.22
CA THR A 63 -12.70 -24.94 0.36
C THR A 63 -13.69 -24.52 1.45
N ALA A 64 -13.34 -23.52 2.25
CA ALA A 64 -14.20 -22.98 3.29
C ALA A 64 -15.44 -22.23 2.72
N THR A 65 -15.36 -21.68 1.52
CA THR A 65 -16.46 -20.93 0.89
C THR A 65 -17.77 -21.73 0.79
N ALA A 66 -17.69 -23.07 0.73
CA ALA A 66 -18.85 -23.96 0.68
C ALA A 66 -19.79 -23.83 1.91
N ASN A 67 -19.30 -23.30 3.04
CA ASN A 67 -20.08 -23.11 4.26
C ASN A 67 -20.91 -21.82 4.26
N TYR A 68 -20.73 -20.96 3.27
CA TYR A 68 -21.32 -19.62 3.22
C TYR A 68 -22.39 -19.52 2.13
N GLU A 69 -23.48 -18.84 2.48
CA GLU A 69 -24.55 -18.49 1.55
C GLU A 69 -24.07 -17.47 0.52
N GLN A 70 -23.18 -16.57 0.93
CA GLN A 70 -22.60 -15.54 0.07
C GLN A 70 -21.13 -15.27 0.41
N ILE A 71 -20.33 -14.96 -0.59
CA ILE A 71 -18.95 -14.48 -0.45
C ILE A 71 -18.83 -13.14 -1.17
N VAL A 72 -18.28 -12.14 -0.49
CA VAL A 72 -17.89 -10.87 -1.10
C VAL A 72 -16.39 -10.70 -0.92
N ALA A 73 -15.65 -10.73 -2.02
CA ALA A 73 -14.21 -10.54 -2.03
C ALA A 73 -13.83 -9.31 -2.86
N VAL A 74 -13.13 -8.38 -2.23
CA VAL A 74 -12.65 -7.15 -2.87
C VAL A 74 -11.13 -7.21 -2.97
N PHE A 75 -10.63 -6.98 -4.18
CA PHE A 75 -9.20 -7.00 -4.50
C PHE A 75 -8.68 -5.58 -4.77
N ASP A 76 -7.51 -5.24 -4.24
CA ASP A 76 -6.66 -4.18 -4.78
C ASP A 76 -5.94 -4.77 -5.99
N GLY A 77 -6.53 -4.61 -7.17
CA GLY A 77 -5.97 -5.14 -8.40
C GLY A 77 -6.88 -4.94 -9.62
N PRO A 78 -6.34 -4.63 -10.82
CA PRO A 78 -7.15 -4.31 -11.99
C PRO A 78 -7.98 -5.49 -12.50
N LEU A 79 -9.28 -5.27 -12.69
CA LEU A 79 -10.25 -6.20 -13.28
C LEU A 79 -10.89 -5.60 -14.54
N GLY A 80 -10.99 -6.43 -15.59
CA GLY A 80 -11.79 -6.12 -16.77
C GLY A 80 -13.08 -6.95 -16.76
N PRO A 81 -14.20 -6.43 -17.28
CA PRO A 81 -15.52 -7.08 -17.19
C PRO A 81 -15.59 -8.42 -17.92
N TYR A 82 -14.80 -8.57 -18.98
CA TYR A 82 -14.83 -9.76 -19.84
C TYR A 82 -13.49 -10.50 -19.90
N GLN A 83 -12.38 -9.80 -19.62
CA GLN A 83 -11.04 -10.35 -19.74
C GLN A 83 -10.03 -9.55 -18.92
N ARG A 84 -8.83 -10.11 -18.76
CA ARG A 84 -7.68 -9.42 -18.16
C ARG A 84 -7.40 -8.11 -18.91
N PRO A 85 -7.35 -6.95 -18.23
CA PRO A 85 -7.11 -5.68 -18.89
C PRO A 85 -5.65 -5.59 -19.35
N ARG A 86 -5.46 -5.16 -20.61
CA ARG A 86 -4.13 -5.01 -21.25
C ARG A 86 -3.72 -3.56 -21.46
N GLU A 87 -4.69 -2.65 -21.38
CA GLU A 87 -4.52 -1.23 -21.61
C GLU A 87 -5.09 -0.46 -20.41
N ASN A 88 -4.72 0.82 -20.32
CA ASN A 88 -5.26 1.71 -19.29
C ASN A 88 -6.76 1.89 -19.48
N ARG A 89 -7.53 1.56 -18.46
CA ARG A 89 -8.98 1.68 -18.47
C ARG A 89 -9.40 3.11 -18.21
N TYR A 90 -10.64 3.42 -18.56
CA TYR A 90 -11.27 4.71 -18.34
C TYR A 90 -11.19 5.14 -16.87
N VAL A 91 -11.51 4.25 -15.93
CA VAL A 91 -11.46 4.55 -14.49
C VAL A 91 -10.06 4.92 -14.01
N ASP A 92 -9.03 4.23 -14.49
CA ASP A 92 -7.63 4.53 -14.15
C ASP A 92 -7.22 5.91 -14.66
N GLY A 93 -7.61 6.23 -15.91
CA GLY A 93 -7.34 7.52 -16.54
C GLY A 93 -8.14 8.68 -15.94
N ALA A 94 -9.36 8.43 -15.47
CA ALA A 94 -10.22 9.43 -14.83
C ALA A 94 -9.61 9.88 -13.50
N PHE A 95 -9.21 8.94 -12.64
CA PHE A 95 -8.54 9.22 -11.35
C PHE A 95 -7.08 9.71 -11.47
N ARG A 96 -6.55 9.85 -12.69
CA ARG A 96 -5.20 10.38 -12.95
C ARG A 96 -5.20 11.86 -13.38
N ARG A 97 -6.37 12.45 -13.65
CA ARG A 97 -6.52 13.79 -14.25
C ARG A 97 -7.19 14.79 -13.30
N GLY A 98 -7.21 16.06 -13.70
CA GLY A 98 -7.89 17.14 -12.96
C GLY A 98 -7.45 17.23 -11.50
N GLU A 99 -8.43 17.33 -10.60
CA GLU A 99 -8.22 17.45 -9.16
C GLU A 99 -7.62 16.19 -8.52
N PHE A 100 -7.78 15.03 -9.12
CA PHE A 100 -7.20 13.76 -8.63
C PHE A 100 -5.69 13.66 -8.85
N ASN A 101 -5.18 14.38 -9.85
CA ASN A 101 -3.77 14.35 -10.23
C ASN A 101 -2.86 14.64 -9.02
N ARG A 102 -1.84 13.79 -8.85
CA ARG A 102 -0.88 13.79 -7.74
C ARG A 102 -1.47 13.57 -6.34
N ARG A 103 -2.80 13.50 -6.17
CA ARG A 103 -3.44 13.12 -4.90
C ARG A 103 -3.69 11.63 -4.82
N MET A 104 -4.03 11.03 -5.95
CA MET A 104 -4.31 9.61 -6.08
C MET A 104 -3.16 8.87 -6.77
N GLN A 105 -3.24 7.54 -6.78
CA GLN A 105 -2.30 6.64 -7.44
C GLN A 105 -3.06 5.46 -8.07
N PRO A 106 -3.90 5.72 -9.11
CA PRO A 106 -4.49 4.62 -9.88
C PRO A 106 -3.40 3.82 -10.59
N VAL A 107 -3.70 2.56 -10.89
CA VAL A 107 -2.76 1.65 -11.56
C VAL A 107 -2.46 2.14 -12.98
N ASP A 108 -1.26 1.90 -13.48
CA ASP A 108 -0.95 1.99 -14.91
C ASP A 108 -0.94 0.57 -15.46
N VAL A 109 -2.02 0.14 -16.09
CA VAL A 109 -2.17 -1.22 -16.59
C VAL A 109 -1.25 -1.45 -17.78
N SER A 110 -1.00 -0.43 -18.59
CA SER A 110 -0.28 -0.56 -19.86
C SER A 110 1.23 -0.81 -19.74
N THR A 111 1.81 -0.71 -18.54
CA THR A 111 3.23 -0.95 -18.30
C THR A 111 3.51 -2.41 -17.99
N ASP A 112 4.78 -2.84 -18.12
CA ASP A 112 5.18 -4.22 -17.79
C ASP A 112 4.86 -4.57 -16.32
N ASP A 113 5.22 -3.69 -15.38
CA ASP A 113 4.86 -3.83 -13.97
C ASP A 113 3.33 -3.89 -13.77
N GLY A 114 2.57 -3.12 -14.56
CA GLY A 114 1.12 -3.14 -14.58
C GLY A 114 0.54 -4.49 -15.01
N GLN A 115 1.11 -5.09 -16.06
CA GLN A 115 0.69 -6.42 -16.54
C GLN A 115 1.08 -7.54 -15.57
N VAL A 116 2.20 -7.42 -14.86
CA VAL A 116 2.56 -8.33 -13.76
C VAL A 116 1.52 -8.21 -12.63
N TYR A 117 1.12 -6.99 -12.28
CA TYR A 117 0.09 -6.78 -11.26
C TYR A 117 -1.27 -7.37 -11.65
N VAL A 118 -1.70 -7.17 -12.90
CA VAL A 118 -2.91 -7.80 -13.45
C VAL A 118 -2.80 -9.32 -13.34
N SER A 119 -1.68 -9.90 -13.76
CA SER A 119 -1.49 -11.36 -13.71
C SER A 119 -1.57 -11.89 -12.28
N ALA A 120 -0.86 -11.25 -11.34
CA ALA A 120 -0.88 -11.61 -9.93
C ALA A 120 -2.28 -11.51 -9.31
N THR A 121 -3.05 -10.48 -9.68
CA THR A 121 -4.44 -10.30 -9.24
C THR A 121 -5.31 -11.46 -9.71
N TYR A 122 -5.25 -11.82 -11.00
CA TYR A 122 -6.05 -12.90 -11.55
C TYR A 122 -5.63 -14.28 -11.02
N ASP A 123 -4.34 -14.50 -10.75
CA ASP A 123 -3.87 -15.74 -10.15
C ASP A 123 -4.40 -15.90 -8.71
N ALA A 124 -4.41 -14.81 -7.93
CA ALA A 124 -5.00 -14.80 -6.59
C ALA A 124 -6.51 -15.02 -6.60
N ILE A 125 -7.25 -14.40 -7.53
CA ILE A 125 -8.68 -14.64 -7.67
C ILE A 125 -8.95 -16.08 -8.08
N THR A 126 -8.23 -16.60 -9.07
CA THR A 126 -8.40 -17.99 -9.55
C THR A 126 -8.15 -18.99 -8.42
N ALA A 127 -7.20 -18.71 -7.51
CA ALA A 127 -6.96 -19.53 -6.34
C ALA A 127 -8.15 -19.54 -5.36
N LEU A 128 -8.87 -18.42 -5.22
CA LEU A 128 -10.06 -18.33 -4.37
C LEU A 128 -11.33 -18.85 -5.07
N VAL A 129 -11.51 -18.52 -6.34
CA VAL A 129 -12.69 -18.78 -7.17
C VAL A 129 -12.22 -19.01 -8.63
N PRO A 130 -12.07 -20.26 -9.08
CA PRO A 130 -11.54 -20.57 -10.41
C PRO A 130 -12.36 -20.01 -11.57
N ASP A 131 -13.69 -20.04 -11.42
CA ASP A 131 -14.64 -19.52 -12.41
C ASP A 131 -15.36 -18.31 -11.83
N PHE A 132 -14.98 -17.12 -12.29
CA PHE A 132 -15.56 -15.86 -11.81
C PHE A 132 -15.87 -14.89 -12.94
N THR A 133 -16.79 -13.98 -12.67
CA THR A 133 -17.01 -12.77 -13.47
C THR A 133 -16.89 -11.60 -12.50
N PRO A 134 -16.01 -10.62 -12.76
CA PRO A 134 -15.94 -9.42 -11.95
C PRO A 134 -17.29 -8.72 -11.88
N TRP A 135 -17.66 -8.30 -10.69
CA TRP A 135 -18.88 -7.57 -10.42
C TRP A 135 -18.68 -6.09 -10.74
N MET A 136 -19.49 -5.56 -11.66
CA MET A 136 -19.37 -4.19 -12.17
C MET A 136 -20.48 -3.24 -11.65
N GLY A 137 -21.20 -3.64 -10.60
CA GLY A 137 -22.29 -2.85 -10.00
C GLY A 137 -23.70 -3.37 -10.29
N ASP A 138 -23.83 -4.56 -10.89
CA ASP A 138 -25.11 -5.25 -11.07
C ASP A 138 -25.80 -5.56 -9.71
N PRO A 139 -27.10 -5.89 -9.67
CA PRO A 139 -27.73 -6.36 -8.43
C PRO A 139 -26.97 -7.53 -7.78
N LEU A 140 -26.93 -7.55 -6.44
CA LEU A 140 -26.21 -8.58 -5.66
C LEU A 140 -27.02 -9.87 -5.52
N ASP A 141 -27.32 -10.54 -6.64
CA ASP A 141 -28.03 -11.82 -6.69
C ASP A 141 -27.09 -13.04 -6.76
N GLN A 142 -25.80 -12.80 -6.97
CA GLN A 142 -24.77 -13.82 -7.06
C GLN A 142 -24.31 -14.29 -5.68
N ARG A 143 -24.05 -15.61 -5.55
CA ARG A 143 -23.42 -16.19 -4.36
C ARG A 143 -22.00 -15.68 -4.15
N VAL A 144 -21.27 -15.40 -5.22
CA VAL A 144 -19.88 -14.94 -5.16
C VAL A 144 -19.79 -13.59 -5.86
N VAL A 145 -19.29 -12.60 -5.14
CA VAL A 145 -19.05 -11.24 -5.65
C VAL A 145 -17.55 -11.00 -5.61
N ILE A 146 -16.94 -10.83 -6.78
CA ILE A 146 -15.53 -10.44 -6.94
C ILE A 146 -15.50 -9.00 -7.43
N ALA A 147 -14.99 -8.08 -6.62
CA ALA A 147 -14.97 -6.66 -6.96
C ALA A 147 -13.56 -6.08 -6.86
N GLU A 148 -13.35 -4.98 -7.55
CA GLU A 148 -12.11 -4.23 -7.53
C GLU A 148 -12.23 -2.95 -6.70
N THR A 149 -11.15 -2.60 -6.02
CA THR A 149 -10.93 -1.26 -5.50
C THR A 149 -9.49 -0.83 -5.73
N ASN A 150 -9.19 0.42 -5.40
CA ASN A 150 -7.84 0.91 -5.19
C ASN A 150 -7.78 1.61 -3.82
N PRO A 151 -7.08 1.05 -2.81
CA PRO A 151 -6.98 1.62 -1.47
C PRO A 151 -6.45 3.04 -1.45
N THR A 152 -5.46 3.38 -2.29
CA THR A 152 -4.93 4.74 -2.30
C THR A 152 -5.96 5.76 -2.81
N VAL A 153 -6.70 5.42 -3.86
CA VAL A 153 -7.79 6.27 -4.39
C VAL A 153 -8.90 6.38 -3.37
N GLY A 154 -9.38 5.25 -2.87
CA GLY A 154 -10.51 5.19 -1.95
C GLY A 154 -10.25 5.87 -0.61
N LEU A 155 -9.07 5.66 -0.02
CA LEU A 155 -8.65 6.38 1.18
C LEU A 155 -8.52 7.89 0.92
N ALA A 156 -8.07 8.32 -0.27
CA ALA A 156 -8.05 9.74 -0.60
C ALA A 156 -9.46 10.34 -0.63
N LEU A 157 -10.43 9.62 -1.21
CA LEU A 157 -11.84 10.04 -1.31
C LEU A 157 -12.53 10.15 0.05
N MET A 158 -12.11 9.33 1.01
CA MET A 158 -12.59 9.38 2.40
C MET A 158 -12.11 10.61 3.19
N ASN A 159 -11.07 11.29 2.70
CA ASN A 159 -10.45 12.41 3.38
C ASN A 159 -10.67 13.72 2.60
N ARG A 160 -10.49 14.86 3.27
CA ARG A 160 -10.45 16.15 2.59
C ARG A 160 -9.40 16.21 1.49
N LYS A 161 -9.57 17.15 0.57
CA LYS A 161 -8.65 17.33 -0.55
C LYS A 161 -7.38 18.06 -0.10
N TYR A 162 -6.33 17.30 0.19
CA TYR A 162 -5.02 17.86 0.56
C TYR A 162 -4.26 18.42 -0.65
N PRO A 163 -3.55 19.56 -0.52
CA PRO A 163 -2.66 20.04 -1.57
C PRO A 163 -1.54 19.04 -1.91
N PRO A 164 -1.19 18.80 -3.19
CA PRO A 164 -0.22 17.76 -3.58
C PRO A 164 1.19 17.92 -2.98
N GLU A 165 1.57 19.14 -2.65
CA GLU A 165 2.83 19.45 -1.98
C GLU A 165 2.84 19.04 -0.51
N GLN A 166 1.67 18.86 0.12
CA GLN A 166 1.55 18.38 1.49
C GLN A 166 1.48 16.85 1.59
N LEU A 167 1.28 16.16 0.48
CA LEU A 167 1.20 14.70 0.44
C LEU A 167 2.59 14.07 0.45
N PRO A 168 2.76 12.93 1.14
CA PRO A 168 4.01 12.19 1.07
C PRO A 168 4.22 11.65 -0.35
N SER A 169 5.48 11.48 -0.68
CA SER A 169 5.91 10.61 -1.77
C SER A 169 7.11 9.81 -1.29
N ARG A 170 7.45 8.74 -2.01
CA ARG A 170 8.71 8.02 -1.74
C ARG A 170 9.91 8.98 -1.68
N SER A 171 9.95 9.94 -2.60
CA SER A 171 10.97 11.01 -2.68
C SER A 171 10.87 12.10 -1.62
N ARG A 172 9.74 12.21 -0.92
CA ARG A 172 9.48 13.25 0.09
C ARG A 172 8.67 12.64 1.22
N PRO A 173 9.28 11.77 2.05
CA PRO A 173 8.57 11.19 3.17
C PRO A 173 8.21 12.26 4.21
N LEU A 174 7.07 12.07 4.85
CA LEU A 174 6.62 12.90 5.96
C LEU A 174 6.91 12.21 7.28
N VAL A 175 7.33 12.98 8.28
CA VAL A 175 7.52 12.46 9.63
C VAL A 175 6.45 13.07 10.52
N PRO A 176 5.56 12.27 11.12
CA PRO A 176 4.58 12.76 12.08
C PRO A 176 5.28 13.46 13.26
N PRO A 177 4.69 14.56 13.79
CA PRO A 177 5.16 15.17 15.02
C PRO A 177 5.10 14.10 16.14
N SER A 178 6.20 13.99 16.87
CA SER A 178 6.46 12.92 17.84
C SER A 178 5.37 12.77 18.90
N SER A 179 4.56 11.71 18.83
CA SER A 179 3.78 11.17 19.95
C SER A 179 4.46 9.98 20.64
N GLY A 180 5.66 9.58 20.20
CA GLY A 180 6.44 8.48 20.79
C GLY A 180 7.95 8.63 20.59
N ARG A 181 8.72 7.72 21.19
CA ARG A 181 10.21 7.78 21.22
C ARG A 181 10.87 7.73 19.82
N SER A 182 10.20 7.17 18.80
CA SER A 182 10.69 7.10 17.42
C SER A 182 9.54 7.05 16.39
N PRO A 183 8.99 8.20 15.92
CA PRO A 183 7.89 8.18 14.94
C PRO A 183 8.32 7.53 13.62
N LYS A 184 7.48 6.62 13.10
CA LYS A 184 7.67 5.99 11.78
C LYS A 184 7.38 7.01 10.67
N PRO A 185 8.28 7.17 9.69
CA PRO A 185 8.05 8.03 8.53
C PRO A 185 6.95 7.44 7.64
N ILE A 186 6.24 8.32 6.94
CA ILE A 186 5.14 7.98 6.05
C ILE A 186 5.56 8.31 4.62
N ARG A 187 5.55 7.28 3.79
CA ARG A 187 6.05 7.32 2.40
C ARG A 187 4.92 7.15 1.39
N ALA A 188 4.02 6.23 1.70
CA ALA A 188 2.85 5.96 0.89
C ALA A 188 1.74 6.97 1.20
N LYS A 189 0.97 7.32 0.17
CA LYS A 189 -0.19 8.18 0.34
C LYS A 189 -1.31 7.44 1.07
N SER A 190 -1.49 6.14 0.82
CA SER A 190 -2.45 5.32 1.56
C SER A 190 -2.22 5.38 3.07
N ASP A 191 -0.97 5.23 3.54
CA ASP A 191 -0.64 5.37 4.97
C ASP A 191 -0.98 6.76 5.54
N PHE A 192 -0.75 7.81 4.74
CA PHE A 192 -1.12 9.17 5.11
C PHE A 192 -2.64 9.30 5.21
N TYR A 193 -3.38 8.86 4.19
CA TYR A 193 -4.84 8.92 4.19
C TYR A 193 -5.47 8.05 5.29
N TRP A 194 -4.87 6.90 5.59
CA TRP A 194 -5.25 6.06 6.73
C TRP A 194 -5.13 6.84 8.04
N LYS A 195 -3.93 7.39 8.32
CA LYS A 195 -3.66 8.12 9.56
C LYS A 195 -4.41 9.44 9.68
N THR A 196 -4.84 10.03 8.57
CA THR A 196 -5.51 11.33 8.56
C THR A 196 -7.02 11.28 8.75
N GLY A 197 -7.62 10.10 8.62
CA GLY A 197 -9.07 9.93 8.80
C GLY A 197 -9.61 8.62 8.24
N GLY A 198 -8.90 8.00 7.30
CA GLY A 198 -9.29 6.72 6.70
C GLY A 198 -9.44 5.60 7.74
N ALA A 199 -8.53 5.52 8.72
CA ALA A 199 -8.56 4.52 9.79
C ALA A 199 -9.84 4.63 10.64
N PHE A 200 -10.25 5.87 10.97
CA PHE A 200 -11.47 6.12 11.72
C PHE A 200 -12.71 5.66 10.93
N ARG A 201 -12.83 6.04 9.65
CA ARG A 201 -13.96 5.64 8.80
C ARG A 201 -14.01 4.13 8.57
N CYS A 202 -12.87 3.50 8.32
CA CYS A 202 -12.78 2.05 8.17
C CYS A 202 -13.16 1.34 9.48
N SER A 203 -12.70 1.83 10.64
CA SER A 203 -13.09 1.28 11.94
C SER A 203 -14.60 1.38 12.22
N GLN A 204 -15.25 2.47 11.79
CA GLN A 204 -16.70 2.62 11.90
C GLN A 204 -17.45 1.66 10.98
N ALA A 205 -17.05 1.57 9.71
CA ALA A 205 -17.67 0.69 8.73
C ALA A 205 -17.52 -0.80 9.08
N LEU A 206 -16.38 -1.18 9.66
CA LEU A 206 -16.11 -2.54 10.14
C LEU A 206 -16.64 -2.78 11.57
N GLY A 207 -17.04 -1.72 12.29
CA GLY A 207 -17.52 -1.79 13.67
C GLY A 207 -16.45 -2.26 14.68
N SER A 208 -15.18 -1.95 14.45
CA SER A 208 -14.04 -2.42 15.24
C SER A 208 -13.03 -1.29 15.47
N GLU A 209 -12.97 -0.73 16.69
CA GLU A 209 -12.09 0.41 17.02
C GLU A 209 -10.60 0.03 16.94
N SER A 210 -10.25 -1.24 17.24
CA SER A 210 -8.85 -1.69 17.16
C SER A 210 -8.26 -1.60 15.75
N VAL A 211 -9.09 -1.67 14.69
CA VAL A 211 -8.66 -1.42 13.30
C VAL A 211 -8.00 -0.04 13.16
N ARG A 212 -8.48 0.97 13.88
CA ARG A 212 -7.97 2.35 13.80
C ARG A 212 -6.48 2.44 14.15
N THR A 213 -5.99 1.51 14.97
CA THR A 213 -4.61 1.51 15.46
C THR A 213 -3.62 0.78 14.54
N GLU A 214 -4.08 0.19 13.43
CA GLU A 214 -3.19 -0.49 12.50
C GLU A 214 -2.18 0.48 11.86
N THR A 215 -0.93 0.04 11.74
CA THR A 215 0.20 0.83 11.23
C THR A 215 1.02 0.14 10.14
N ASP A 216 0.73 -1.12 9.85
CA ASP A 216 1.35 -1.92 8.79
C ASP A 216 0.68 -1.62 7.45
N HIS A 217 1.49 -1.22 6.47
CA HIS A 217 1.04 -0.75 5.17
C HIS A 217 0.14 -1.75 4.43
N GLU A 218 0.57 -3.01 4.41
CA GLU A 218 -0.12 -4.09 3.69
C GLU A 218 -1.44 -4.40 4.39
N ARG A 219 -1.45 -4.50 5.73
CA ARG A 219 -2.70 -4.70 6.48
C ARG A 219 -3.67 -3.53 6.32
N VAL A 220 -3.18 -2.30 6.26
CA VAL A 220 -4.00 -1.11 5.98
C VAL A 220 -4.73 -1.25 4.64
N ALA A 221 -4.03 -1.67 3.59
CA ALA A 221 -4.63 -1.90 2.28
C ALA A 221 -5.65 -3.05 2.31
N GLY A 222 -5.31 -4.19 2.93
CA GLY A 222 -6.23 -5.33 3.09
C GLY A 222 -7.49 -4.99 3.90
N LEU A 223 -7.35 -4.23 5.00
CA LEU A 223 -8.47 -3.75 5.83
C LEU A 223 -9.34 -2.72 5.11
N TYR A 224 -8.74 -1.88 4.26
CA TYR A 224 -9.49 -1.01 3.39
C TYR A 224 -10.32 -1.82 2.38
N CYS A 225 -9.73 -2.80 1.70
CA CYS A 225 -10.48 -3.70 0.81
C CYS A 225 -11.61 -4.42 1.57
N LEU A 226 -11.39 -4.82 2.82
CA LEU A 226 -12.42 -5.45 3.65
C LEU A 226 -13.54 -4.46 4.00
N THR A 227 -13.20 -3.19 4.20
CA THR A 227 -14.18 -2.11 4.39
C THR A 227 -15.07 -1.94 3.17
N VAL A 228 -14.51 -2.04 1.96
CA VAL A 228 -15.28 -2.04 0.72
C VAL A 228 -16.18 -3.29 0.64
N ALA A 229 -15.67 -4.47 0.99
CA ALA A 229 -16.46 -5.71 0.98
C ALA A 229 -17.67 -5.63 1.93
N ALA A 230 -17.46 -5.12 3.14
CA ALA A 230 -18.53 -4.84 4.09
C ALA A 230 -19.54 -3.82 3.52
N SER A 231 -19.05 -2.76 2.89
CA SER A 231 -19.89 -1.73 2.28
C SER A 231 -20.77 -2.29 1.15
N ILE A 232 -20.26 -3.21 0.34
CA ILE A 232 -21.03 -3.94 -0.67
C ILE A 232 -22.12 -4.78 0.01
N ALA A 233 -21.76 -5.60 0.99
CA ALA A 233 -22.69 -6.48 1.69
C ALA A 233 -23.83 -5.73 2.41
N TYR A 234 -23.57 -4.51 2.89
CA TYR A 234 -24.58 -3.66 3.52
C TYR A 234 -25.31 -2.72 2.54
N GLY A 235 -25.01 -2.77 1.25
CA GLY A 235 -25.63 -1.89 0.25
C GLY A 235 -25.25 -0.41 0.40
N ARG A 236 -24.09 -0.12 1.02
CA ARG A 236 -23.58 1.24 1.27
C ARG A 236 -22.29 1.50 0.49
N PHE A 237 -22.37 1.34 -0.82
CA PHE A 237 -21.22 1.49 -1.73
C PHE A 237 -21.53 2.48 -2.87
N CYS A 238 -20.49 2.89 -3.58
CA CYS A 238 -20.58 3.51 -4.89
C CYS A 238 -19.58 2.86 -5.86
N VAL A 239 -20.02 2.65 -7.10
CA VAL A 239 -19.19 2.11 -8.19
C VAL A 239 -18.93 3.22 -9.19
N CYS A 240 -17.66 3.52 -9.44
CA CYS A 240 -17.22 4.61 -10.32
C CYS A 240 -16.43 4.09 -11.51
N GLY A 241 -16.61 4.69 -12.68
CA GLY A 241 -15.91 4.33 -13.92
C GLY A 241 -16.88 4.00 -15.06
N ASP A 242 -16.54 2.98 -15.84
CA ASP A 242 -17.35 2.50 -16.96
C ASP A 242 -17.50 0.99 -16.85
N ALA A 243 -18.74 0.49 -16.67
CA ALA A 243 -19.01 -0.93 -16.49
C ALA A 243 -18.57 -1.81 -17.69
N THR A 244 -18.34 -1.21 -18.86
CA THR A 244 -17.88 -1.91 -20.07
C THR A 244 -16.36 -2.00 -20.21
N ASP A 245 -15.61 -1.24 -19.40
CA ASP A 245 -14.15 -1.13 -19.50
C ASP A 245 -13.44 -1.41 -18.16
N GLY A 246 -13.99 -0.89 -17.06
CA GLY A 246 -13.52 -1.14 -15.70
C GLY A 246 -14.07 -0.15 -14.69
N VAL A 247 -14.15 -0.58 -13.43
CA VAL A 247 -14.69 0.21 -12.32
C VAL A 247 -13.81 0.12 -11.09
N TYR A 248 -13.94 1.10 -10.20
CA TYR A 248 -13.52 0.99 -8.81
C TYR A 248 -14.76 1.05 -7.91
N VAL A 249 -14.76 0.21 -6.87
CA VAL A 249 -15.80 0.22 -5.84
C VAL A 249 -15.26 0.88 -4.57
N PHE A 250 -16.05 1.79 -4.00
CA PHE A 250 -15.74 2.47 -2.74
C PHE A 250 -16.91 2.40 -1.78
N PRO A 251 -16.70 2.63 -0.47
CA PRO A 251 -17.79 2.91 0.44
C PRO A 251 -18.56 4.15 -0.02
N ALA A 252 -19.87 4.17 0.20
CA ALA A 252 -20.75 5.25 -0.28
C ALA A 252 -20.37 6.63 0.28
N GLU A 253 -19.84 6.67 1.49
CA GLU A 253 -19.47 7.92 2.16
C GLU A 253 -18.13 8.46 1.67
N ILE A 254 -18.19 9.58 0.94
CA ILE A 254 -17.03 10.32 0.47
C ILE A 254 -16.94 11.69 1.14
N HIS A 255 -15.73 12.24 1.22
CA HIS A 255 -15.54 13.57 1.75
C HIS A 255 -16.16 14.63 0.79
N PRO A 256 -16.87 15.66 1.31
CA PRO A 256 -17.56 16.66 0.49
C PRO A 256 -16.71 17.34 -0.58
N ASP A 257 -15.41 17.56 -0.32
CA ASP A 257 -14.45 18.16 -1.26
C ASP A 257 -14.32 17.43 -2.60
N TRP A 258 -14.72 16.15 -2.68
CA TRP A 258 -14.60 15.32 -3.86
C TRP A 258 -15.91 15.09 -4.62
N CYS A 259 -17.07 15.46 -4.06
CA CYS A 259 -18.37 15.11 -4.64
C CYS A 259 -18.50 15.54 -6.10
N GLN A 260 -18.13 16.79 -6.41
CA GLN A 260 -18.21 17.31 -7.76
C GLN A 260 -17.22 16.64 -8.73
N ASP A 261 -16.02 16.27 -8.25
CA ASP A 261 -15.02 15.64 -9.10
C ASP A 261 -15.38 14.18 -9.43
N ILE A 262 -15.95 13.45 -8.46
CA ILE A 262 -16.41 12.07 -8.67
C ILE A 262 -17.55 12.00 -9.68
N GLU A 263 -18.47 12.96 -9.68
CA GLU A 263 -19.53 13.02 -10.68
C GLU A 263 -18.96 13.03 -12.11
N GLY A 264 -17.79 13.66 -12.32
CA GLY A 264 -17.07 13.67 -13.58
C GLY A 264 -16.37 12.35 -13.95
N VAL A 265 -16.17 11.44 -12.99
CA VAL A 265 -15.68 10.07 -13.23
C VAL A 265 -16.82 9.15 -13.67
N GLY A 266 -18.08 9.48 -13.35
CA GLY A 266 -19.24 8.65 -13.64
C GLY A 266 -19.50 7.61 -12.56
N VAL A 267 -20.69 7.68 -11.95
CA VAL A 267 -21.19 6.70 -10.97
C VAL A 267 -22.13 5.74 -11.70
N VAL A 268 -21.75 4.47 -11.81
CA VAL A 268 -22.51 3.47 -12.57
C VAL A 268 -23.49 2.69 -11.69
N ALA A 269 -23.22 2.57 -10.39
CA ALA A 269 -24.09 1.89 -9.43
C ALA A 269 -23.87 2.38 -7.99
N GLY A 270 -24.84 2.09 -7.12
CA GLY A 270 -24.82 2.49 -5.70
C GLY A 270 -25.23 3.95 -5.48
N GLN A 271 -24.84 4.50 -4.34
CA GLN A 271 -25.17 5.88 -3.96
C GLN A 271 -23.94 6.61 -3.45
N LEU A 272 -23.75 7.84 -3.93
CA LEU A 272 -22.79 8.77 -3.36
C LEU A 272 -23.41 9.47 -2.15
N LEU A 273 -22.84 9.24 -0.97
CA LEU A 273 -23.24 9.88 0.27
C LEU A 273 -22.15 10.86 0.70
N ARG A 274 -22.56 12.02 1.20
CA ARG A 274 -21.63 12.97 1.81
C ARG A 274 -21.31 12.48 3.21
N ALA A 275 -20.03 12.38 3.53
CA ALA A 275 -19.59 12.16 4.90
C ALA A 275 -20.04 13.33 5.79
N GLU A 276 -20.87 13.05 6.80
CA GLU A 276 -21.32 14.03 7.79
C GLU A 276 -20.38 14.06 9.00
N GLY A 277 -19.54 15.10 9.13
CA GLY A 277 -18.67 15.30 10.29
C GLY A 277 -17.67 14.16 10.56
N GLY A 278 -16.84 14.32 11.59
CA GLY A 278 -15.93 13.25 12.05
C GLY A 278 -14.56 13.19 11.39
N GLU A 279 -13.99 14.32 10.95
CA GLU A 279 -12.55 14.36 10.75
C GLU A 279 -11.86 14.23 12.12
N ASP A 280 -10.89 13.32 12.23
CA ASP A 280 -9.93 13.37 13.31
C ASP A 280 -9.14 14.68 13.12
N PRO A 281 -9.20 15.65 14.06
CA PRO A 281 -8.65 16.99 13.88
C PRO A 281 -7.12 17.02 13.95
N THR A 282 -6.45 15.94 13.56
CA THR A 282 -5.01 15.83 13.56
C THR A 282 -4.44 16.99 12.74
N ASP A 283 -3.75 17.91 13.42
CA ASP A 283 -3.19 19.11 12.79
C ASP A 283 -1.93 18.75 12.01
N PHE A 284 -2.10 18.57 10.69
CA PHE A 284 -1.02 18.20 9.77
C PHE A 284 -0.04 19.34 9.50
N SER A 285 -0.32 20.57 9.92
CA SER A 285 0.64 21.69 9.80
C SER A 285 1.93 21.44 10.58
N LEU A 286 1.87 20.53 11.57
CA LEU A 286 2.99 20.15 12.43
C LEU A 286 3.85 19.00 11.88
N TRP A 287 3.47 18.42 10.74
CA TRP A 287 4.23 17.31 10.12
C TRP A 287 5.43 17.86 9.35
N THR A 288 6.62 17.36 9.67
CA THR A 288 7.86 17.84 9.06
C THR A 288 8.25 16.99 7.86
N ARG A 289 8.67 17.63 6.77
CA ARG A 289 9.30 16.94 5.63
C ARG A 289 10.67 16.40 6.04
N ALA A 290 10.99 15.16 5.65
CA ALA A 290 12.37 14.70 5.71
C ALA A 290 13.25 15.57 4.80
N THR A 291 14.47 15.88 5.25
CA THR A 291 15.40 16.66 4.43
C THR A 291 16.08 15.69 3.45
N THR A 292 15.72 15.77 2.18
CA THR A 292 16.44 15.06 1.12
C THR A 292 17.80 15.71 0.96
N ALA A 293 18.88 14.93 1.01
CA ALA A 293 20.21 15.43 0.70
C ALA A 293 20.20 16.04 -0.71
N SER A 294 20.55 17.34 -0.81
CA SER A 294 20.73 17.98 -2.11
C SER A 294 21.93 17.33 -2.78
N SER A 295 21.72 16.80 -3.99
CA SER A 295 22.82 16.43 -4.89
C SER A 295 23.81 17.60 -4.94
N ARG A 296 25.03 17.38 -4.41
CA ARG A 296 26.18 18.17 -4.85
C ARG A 296 26.54 17.63 -6.22
N THR A 297 26.61 18.52 -7.21
CA THR A 297 27.22 18.23 -8.51
C THR A 297 28.55 17.51 -8.25
N PRO A 298 28.78 16.31 -8.82
CA PRO A 298 30.01 15.57 -8.59
C PRO A 298 31.18 16.34 -9.21
N THR A 299 31.82 17.21 -8.45
CA THR A 299 33.16 17.72 -8.76
C THR A 299 34.18 16.69 -8.33
N ARG A 300 34.42 15.71 -9.20
CA ARG A 300 35.75 15.15 -9.49
C ARG A 300 35.59 14.03 -10.51
N GLU A 301 36.28 14.20 -11.63
CA GLU A 301 36.65 13.13 -12.55
C GLU A 301 37.32 12.01 -11.74
N ALA A 302 36.56 10.98 -11.39
CA ALA A 302 37.12 9.73 -10.94
C ALA A 302 37.57 8.99 -12.20
N THR A 303 38.88 8.91 -12.39
CA THR A 303 39.53 8.15 -13.45
C THR A 303 39.03 6.71 -13.39
N VAL A 304 38.24 6.32 -14.39
CA VAL A 304 37.75 4.95 -14.56
C VAL A 304 38.97 4.06 -14.81
N ASN A 305 39.18 3.08 -13.93
CA ASN A 305 40.17 2.03 -14.10
C ASN A 305 39.53 0.90 -14.94
N PRO A 306 39.99 0.62 -16.17
CA PRO A 306 39.25 -0.19 -17.14
C PRO A 306 39.59 -1.68 -17.05
N GLU A 307 39.59 -2.26 -15.84
CA GLU A 307 39.85 -3.70 -15.66
C GLU A 307 38.87 -4.30 -14.64
N ARG A 308 37.64 -4.57 -15.11
CA ARG A 308 36.74 -5.65 -14.69
C ARG A 308 35.43 -5.53 -15.46
N GLU A 309 35.42 -6.13 -16.64
CA GLU A 309 34.19 -6.51 -17.34
C GLU A 309 33.67 -7.78 -16.66
N ASP A 310 32.83 -7.61 -15.64
CA ASP A 310 31.79 -8.59 -15.32
C ASP A 310 30.47 -7.90 -15.68
N GLU A 311 29.91 -8.32 -16.82
CA GLU A 311 28.58 -7.94 -17.28
C GLU A 311 27.54 -8.41 -16.25
N VAL A 312 27.15 -7.51 -15.36
CA VAL A 312 25.92 -7.68 -14.58
C VAL A 312 24.78 -7.19 -15.46
N GLU A 313 24.15 -8.11 -16.21
CA GLU A 313 22.79 -7.91 -16.69
C GLU A 313 21.89 -7.73 -15.46
N VAL A 314 21.57 -6.47 -15.14
CA VAL A 314 20.65 -6.14 -14.04
C VAL A 314 19.23 -6.27 -14.55
N GLU A 315 18.59 -7.39 -14.25
CA GLU A 315 17.17 -7.65 -14.45
C GLU A 315 16.34 -6.77 -13.47
N LEU A 316 16.15 -5.51 -13.85
CA LEU A 316 15.40 -4.49 -13.09
C LEU A 316 13.90 -4.57 -13.43
N ALA A 317 13.17 -5.47 -12.78
CA ALA A 317 11.70 -5.50 -12.82
C ALA A 317 11.10 -5.79 -11.44
N CYS A 318 11.17 -4.80 -10.55
CA CYS A 318 10.38 -4.72 -9.33
C CYS A 318 9.79 -3.31 -9.23
N LYS A 319 8.59 -3.12 -9.81
CA LYS A 319 7.65 -2.03 -9.48
C LYS A 319 8.29 -0.65 -9.24
N GLY A 320 9.21 -0.19 -10.09
CA GLY A 320 9.79 1.16 -10.02
C GLY A 320 10.19 1.66 -8.61
N ASP A 321 10.69 0.80 -7.74
CA ASP A 321 10.99 1.11 -6.34
C ASP A 321 12.32 1.86 -6.22
N VAL A 322 12.25 3.19 -6.07
CA VAL A 322 13.34 3.89 -5.36
C VAL A 322 13.15 3.58 -3.88
N ASP A 323 13.82 2.56 -3.39
CA ASP A 323 13.93 2.33 -1.96
C ASP A 323 14.76 3.48 -1.35
N TYR A 324 14.43 3.87 -0.13
CA TYR A 324 15.17 4.89 0.58
C TYR A 324 15.67 4.32 1.89
N LEU A 325 16.97 4.45 2.13
CA LEU A 325 17.55 4.22 3.43
C LEU A 325 17.38 5.48 4.29
N LEU A 326 16.69 5.35 5.43
CA LEU A 326 16.57 6.42 6.41
C LEU A 326 17.59 6.25 7.51
N LEU A 327 18.34 7.32 7.73
CA LEU A 327 19.29 7.45 8.82
C LEU A 327 18.68 8.33 9.92
N LYS A 328 18.63 7.82 11.16
CA LYS A 328 18.08 8.53 12.33
C LYS A 328 18.90 8.22 13.60
N ASP A 329 18.73 9.00 14.68
CA ASP A 329 19.34 8.73 16.00
C ASP A 329 20.86 8.55 15.94
N ASN A 330 21.59 9.63 15.59
CA ASN A 330 23.04 9.61 15.30
C ASN A 330 23.43 8.70 14.12
N GLY A 331 22.48 8.45 13.22
CA GLY A 331 22.70 7.71 11.98
C GLY A 331 22.39 6.22 12.05
N GLY A 332 21.78 5.66 13.10
CA GLY A 332 21.33 4.27 13.06
C GLY A 332 20.37 3.95 11.90
N VAL A 333 20.50 2.75 11.33
CA VAL A 333 19.50 2.14 10.45
C VAL A 333 18.61 1.26 11.32
N TRP A 334 17.31 1.51 11.29
CA TRP A 334 16.32 0.79 12.10
C TRP A 334 15.19 0.29 11.22
N GLU A 335 14.73 -0.94 11.46
CA GLU A 335 13.55 -1.53 10.80
C GLU A 335 12.30 -0.68 11.03
N ALA A 336 12.19 -0.04 12.20
CA ALA A 336 11.10 0.89 12.50
C ALA A 336 11.04 2.09 11.53
N HIS A 337 12.13 2.40 10.83
CA HIS A 337 12.22 3.50 9.86
C HIS A 337 12.43 2.99 8.41
N ASN A 338 12.75 1.71 8.28
CA ASN A 338 13.07 1.01 7.04
C ASN A 338 12.37 -0.34 7.10
N ASP A 339 11.05 -0.32 7.05
CA ASP A 339 10.17 -1.48 7.14
C ASP A 339 10.47 -2.55 6.08
N TRP A 340 10.97 -2.13 4.92
CA TRP A 340 11.49 -3.03 3.89
C TRP A 340 12.63 -3.96 4.35
N LEU A 341 13.29 -3.68 5.48
CA LEU A 341 14.28 -4.57 6.11
C LEU A 341 13.63 -5.67 6.96
N VAL A 342 12.35 -5.55 7.32
CA VAL A 342 11.65 -6.54 8.14
C VAL A 342 11.54 -7.85 7.36
N GLY A 343 12.07 -8.92 7.94
CA GLY A 343 12.08 -10.26 7.33
C GLY A 343 13.08 -10.43 6.19
N MET A 344 13.92 -9.44 5.90
CA MET A 344 15.08 -9.62 5.01
C MET A 344 16.13 -10.52 5.67
N GLU A 345 16.75 -11.37 4.85
CA GLU A 345 17.92 -12.15 5.21
C GLU A 345 19.17 -11.26 5.15
N GLU A 346 20.11 -11.46 6.06
CA GLU A 346 21.37 -10.71 6.09
C GLU A 346 22.50 -11.46 5.37
N PRO A 347 23.42 -10.76 4.70
CA PRO A 347 23.47 -9.31 4.52
C PRO A 347 22.50 -8.80 3.44
N VAL A 348 21.91 -7.63 3.65
CA VAL A 348 21.19 -6.91 2.60
C VAL A 348 22.15 -5.94 1.92
N VAL A 349 22.16 -5.92 0.60
CA VAL A 349 23.04 -5.03 -0.16
C VAL A 349 22.22 -4.00 -0.93
N ALA A 350 22.63 -2.75 -0.85
CA ALA A 350 22.03 -1.64 -1.56
C ALA A 350 23.10 -0.78 -2.25
N VAL A 351 22.71 0.07 -3.18
CA VAL A 351 23.58 1.04 -3.85
C VAL A 351 22.95 2.42 -3.72
N SER A 352 23.70 3.40 -3.21
CA SER A 352 23.26 4.80 -3.15
C SER A 352 23.13 5.37 -4.55
N ARG A 353 21.95 5.85 -4.93
CA ARG A 353 21.73 6.48 -6.24
C ARG A 353 22.43 7.83 -6.42
N ILE A 354 22.84 8.45 -5.31
CA ILE A 354 23.52 9.76 -5.35
C ILE A 354 25.02 9.57 -5.54
N THR A 355 25.62 8.61 -4.82
CA THR A 355 27.07 8.42 -4.80
C THR A 355 27.54 7.23 -5.64
N GLY A 356 26.63 6.33 -6.03
CA GLY A 356 26.97 5.02 -6.63
C GLY A 356 27.57 4.02 -5.64
N GLU A 357 27.63 4.38 -4.35
CA GLU A 357 28.34 3.59 -3.35
C GLU A 357 27.51 2.39 -2.87
N ARG A 358 28.16 1.23 -2.74
CA ARG A 358 27.54 -0.01 -2.25
C ARG A 358 27.45 0.02 -0.72
N LEU A 359 26.24 -0.13 -0.20
CA LEU A 359 25.87 -0.14 1.21
C LEU A 359 25.54 -1.58 1.62
N GLN A 360 26.31 -2.13 2.54
CA GLN A 360 26.04 -3.45 3.11
C GLN A 360 25.37 -3.29 4.48
N LEU A 361 24.18 -3.86 4.63
CA LEU A 361 23.38 -3.84 5.83
C LEU A 361 23.39 -5.22 6.50
N THR A 362 23.75 -5.26 7.78
CA THR A 362 23.72 -6.49 8.61
C THR A 362 22.96 -6.23 9.90
N ARG A 363 22.35 -7.26 10.48
CA ARG A 363 21.62 -7.12 11.75
C ARG A 363 22.62 -6.76 12.86
N ALA A 364 22.25 -5.79 13.66
CA ALA A 364 22.99 -5.44 14.86
C ALA A 364 22.53 -6.32 16.04
N GLU A 365 23.29 -6.29 17.14
CA GLU A 365 22.97 -7.01 18.39
C GLU A 365 21.66 -6.55 19.03
N ARG A 366 21.20 -5.35 18.70
CA ARG A 366 19.95 -4.79 19.22
C ARG A 366 18.81 -5.08 18.26
N ASP A 367 17.70 -5.56 18.82
CA ASP A 367 16.51 -5.94 18.06
C ASP A 367 16.00 -4.81 17.16
N GLY A 368 15.72 -5.15 15.91
CA GLY A 368 15.29 -4.22 14.85
C GLY A 368 16.34 -3.20 14.38
N GLN A 369 17.59 -3.27 14.84
CA GLN A 369 18.67 -2.38 14.40
C GLN A 369 19.56 -3.06 13.34
N TRP A 370 20.03 -2.28 12.36
CA TRP A 370 20.97 -2.70 11.33
C TRP A 370 22.26 -1.87 11.39
N ARG A 371 23.40 -2.53 11.19
CA ARG A 371 24.70 -1.92 10.91
C ARG A 371 24.79 -1.67 9.42
N CYS A 372 25.43 -0.56 9.03
CA CYS A 372 25.68 -0.23 7.64
C CYS A 372 27.19 -0.08 7.42
N GLN A 373 27.70 -0.63 6.32
CA GLN A 373 29.04 -0.41 5.83
C GLN A 373 28.96 0.13 4.39
N PRO A 374 29.47 1.34 4.11
CA PRO A 374 30.15 2.27 5.01
C PRO A 374 29.27 2.75 6.18
N SER A 375 29.93 3.26 7.22
CA SER A 375 29.21 3.74 8.41
C SER A 375 28.23 4.83 8.03
N THR A 376 27.08 4.87 8.68
CA THR A 376 26.03 5.85 8.42
C THR A 376 26.45 7.30 8.64
N LYS A 377 27.48 7.52 9.47
CA LYS A 377 28.17 8.80 9.60
C LYS A 377 28.92 9.19 8.31
N SER A 378 29.63 8.24 7.71
CA SER A 378 30.28 8.46 6.40
C SER A 378 29.23 8.79 5.37
N ILE A 379 28.21 7.95 5.27
CA ILE A 379 27.15 8.13 4.29
C ILE A 379 26.45 9.50 4.48
N ALA A 380 26.10 9.90 5.70
CA ALA A 380 25.52 11.23 5.92
C ALA A 380 26.44 12.37 5.47
N ALA A 381 27.75 12.27 5.75
CA ALA A 381 28.75 13.26 5.36
C ALA A 381 28.96 13.32 3.84
N ASP A 382 29.03 12.16 3.18
CA ASP A 382 29.17 12.03 1.72
C ASP A 382 27.93 12.60 0.99
N HIS A 383 26.79 12.62 1.68
CA HIS A 383 25.55 13.23 1.24
C HIS A 383 25.37 14.69 1.70
N GLY A 384 26.42 15.33 2.20
CA GLY A 384 26.42 16.77 2.54
C GLY A 384 25.57 17.12 3.76
N VAL A 385 25.27 16.15 4.63
CA VAL A 385 24.53 16.37 5.88
C VAL A 385 25.46 16.27 7.07
N ASP A 386 25.55 17.34 7.86
CA ASP A 386 26.32 17.32 9.09
C ASP A 386 25.59 16.49 10.17
N VAL A 387 26.30 15.55 10.79
CA VAL A 387 25.79 14.58 11.79
C VAL A 387 25.04 15.23 12.97
N PRO A 388 25.42 16.42 13.49
CA PRO A 388 24.67 17.11 14.53
C PRO A 388 23.22 17.47 14.15
N HIS A 389 22.86 17.40 12.86
CA HIS A 389 21.48 17.59 12.40
C HIS A 389 20.63 16.32 12.43
N LEU A 390 21.25 15.15 12.64
CA LEU A 390 20.54 13.89 12.87
C LEU A 390 20.07 13.85 14.32
N SER A 391 18.76 13.94 14.52
CA SER A 391 18.14 13.88 15.85
C SER A 391 16.92 12.97 15.81
N ALA A 392 16.34 12.67 16.98
CA ALA A 392 15.05 11.99 17.05
C ALA A 392 13.93 12.68 16.23
N LYS A 393 14.10 13.97 15.89
CA LYS A 393 13.13 14.79 15.14
C LYS A 393 13.51 15.06 13.68
N LYS A 394 14.71 14.68 13.24
CA LYS A 394 15.19 14.90 11.85
C LYS A 394 15.86 13.64 11.32
N CYS A 395 15.32 13.09 10.24
CA CYS A 395 15.91 11.99 9.50
C CYS A 395 16.50 12.47 8.17
N VAL A 396 17.53 11.75 7.71
CA VAL A 396 18.07 11.88 6.35
C VAL A 396 17.56 10.73 5.52
N SER A 397 17.05 11.02 4.34
CA SER A 397 16.61 10.02 3.37
C SER A 397 17.61 9.89 2.23
N ILE A 398 18.10 8.68 2.01
CA ILE A 398 19.07 8.35 0.98
C ILE A 398 18.40 7.45 -0.06
N PRO A 399 18.27 7.87 -1.32
CA PRO A 399 17.75 7.01 -2.38
C PRO A 399 18.75 5.88 -2.66
N ILE A 400 18.25 4.65 -2.70
CA ILE A 400 19.03 3.44 -2.92
C ILE A 400 18.38 2.53 -3.97
N ASP A 401 19.19 1.65 -4.54
CA ASP A 401 18.79 0.46 -5.28
C ASP A 401 19.15 -0.78 -4.48
N LEU A 402 18.24 -1.72 -4.29
CA LEU A 402 18.59 -3.01 -3.69
C LEU A 402 19.33 -3.86 -4.72
N VAL A 403 20.39 -4.54 -4.27
CA VAL A 403 21.15 -5.48 -5.06
C VAL A 403 20.83 -6.88 -4.55
N ASP A 404 20.40 -7.72 -5.47
CA ASP A 404 20.05 -9.12 -5.22
C ASP A 404 21.23 -9.98 -4.74
#